data_AF-A0A6M2YGP3-F1
#
_entry.id   AF-A0A6M2YGP3-F1
#
_cell.length_a   1.000
_cell.length_b   1.000
_cell.length_c   1.000
_cell.angle_alpha   90.00
_cell.angle_beta   90.00
_cell.angle_gamma   90.00
#
_symmetry.space_group_name_H-M   'P 1'
#
loop_
_entity.id
_entity.type
_entity.pdbx_description
1 polymer ?
#
loop_
_entity_poly.entity_id
_entity_poly.type
_entity_poly.pdbx_seq_one_letter_code
_entity_poly.pdbx_strand_id
1 'polypeptide(L)'
;MANTMQCTLPVLMALLAVALVHPSAAKTVCTLSAVAGVVLTGTCSTNGGAPTNITGAGSSGVLPGTTITYSVNANARASRFVCASNNDVLTFTASVWSDQTFNICEPSLLEIVGCSGATVANSTFTGITRNIAQPGGCAPSKYGPCIAVLGGNRQTGNWWFFSTSNTFTSVITDLSTTGVTRRGGAFALDRAESGGKMNVLVVGSTFTSVSCDSGGSISATDADLTVRNSTCTSNLAVNGGCIHFQSLQKDFLDGILTYAIRKISLERSTFTTGTANNQGGLVAVYRGNVSISGSTFTQGEAREGQCVWLNECADYTEDQIVGNTWTECSTTFTTWCRANNGNVWTSCGVEGPPQCSTQFPSPPSPSPSPSPPPLG
;
A
#
# COMPACT_ATOMS: atom_id res chain seq x y z
N MET A 1 2.14 1.79 -50.50
CA MET A 1 2.17 2.53 -49.23
C MET A 1 3.20 1.84 -48.34
N ALA A 2 4.33 2.49 -48.13
CA ALA A 2 5.45 1.92 -47.39
C ALA A 2 5.18 1.98 -45.89
N ASN A 3 5.09 0.81 -45.25
CA ASN A 3 5.18 0.72 -43.79
C ASN A 3 6.63 0.98 -43.40
N THR A 4 6.92 2.20 -42.96
CA THR A 4 8.14 2.50 -42.20
C THR A 4 8.09 1.73 -40.89
N MET A 5 8.75 0.57 -40.84
CA MET A 5 9.15 -0.07 -39.58
C MET A 5 10.13 0.87 -38.87
N GLN A 6 9.62 1.73 -37.99
CA GLN A 6 10.45 2.37 -36.98
C GLN A 6 10.96 1.28 -36.04
N CYS A 7 12.27 0.99 -36.11
CA CYS A 7 12.96 0.19 -35.11
C CYS A 7 12.83 0.90 -33.76
N THR A 8 11.89 0.47 -32.93
CA THR A 8 11.78 0.89 -31.53
C THR A 8 12.84 0.14 -30.73
N LEU A 9 13.94 0.83 -30.43
CA LEU A 9 14.96 0.30 -29.54
C LEU A 9 14.35 0.17 -28.13
N PRO A 10 14.37 -1.00 -27.47
CA PRO A 10 13.90 -1.10 -26.09
C PRO A 10 14.77 -0.20 -25.20
N VAL A 11 14.16 0.49 -24.23
CA VAL A 11 14.83 1.44 -23.31
C VAL A 11 16.09 0.83 -22.68
N LEU A 12 16.08 -0.48 -22.46
CA LEU A 12 17.22 -1.29 -22.01
C LEU A 12 18.45 -1.20 -22.92
N MET A 13 18.31 -1.31 -24.25
CA MET A 13 19.44 -1.25 -25.18
C MET A 13 20.07 0.15 -25.21
N ALA A 14 19.24 1.18 -25.04
CA ALA A 14 19.71 2.56 -24.95
C ALA A 14 20.43 2.82 -23.61
N LEU A 15 19.94 2.25 -22.50
CA LEU A 15 20.60 2.29 -21.19
C LEU A 15 21.92 1.49 -21.17
N LEU A 16 21.94 0.32 -21.80
CA LEU A 16 23.15 -0.51 -21.95
C LEU A 16 24.23 0.26 -22.73
N ALA A 17 23.84 0.98 -23.78
CA ALA A 17 24.74 1.84 -24.54
C ALA A 17 25.33 2.96 -23.67
N VAL A 18 24.54 3.61 -22.81
CA VAL A 18 25.04 4.66 -21.90
C VAL A 18 26.04 4.09 -20.88
N ALA A 19 25.72 2.93 -20.29
CA ALA A 19 26.57 2.26 -19.30
C ALA A 19 27.90 1.78 -19.92
N LEU A 20 27.87 1.27 -21.16
CA LEU A 20 29.07 0.79 -21.88
C LEU A 20 30.01 1.92 -22.29
N VAL A 21 29.51 3.14 -22.54
CA VAL A 21 30.34 4.29 -22.93
C VAL A 21 31.05 4.94 -21.72
N HIS A 22 30.54 4.73 -20.50
CA HIS A 22 31.08 5.36 -19.29
C HIS A 22 31.30 4.35 -18.14
N PRO A 23 32.20 3.36 -18.30
CA PRO A 23 32.41 2.29 -17.33
C PRO A 23 32.93 2.75 -15.95
N SER A 24 33.34 4.02 -15.82
CA SER A 24 33.83 4.64 -14.58
C SER A 24 32.82 5.58 -13.90
N ALA A 25 31.60 5.72 -14.42
CA ALA A 25 30.61 6.61 -13.83
C ALA A 25 29.94 5.99 -12.60
N ALA A 26 30.25 6.50 -11.41
CA ALA A 26 29.70 6.02 -10.14
C ALA A 26 28.18 6.27 -9.97
N LYS A 27 27.57 7.10 -10.83
CA LYS A 27 26.14 7.45 -10.78
C LYS A 27 25.62 7.82 -12.17
N THR A 28 24.50 7.21 -12.55
CA THR A 28 23.76 7.52 -13.79
C THR A 28 22.36 8.01 -13.39
N VAL A 29 21.95 9.18 -13.89
CA VAL A 29 20.60 9.72 -13.66
C VAL A 29 19.84 9.72 -14.97
N CYS A 30 18.72 9.02 -15.01
CA CYS A 30 17.85 8.91 -16.16
C CYS A 30 16.50 9.57 -15.88
N THR A 31 16.16 10.60 -16.65
CA THR A 31 14.82 11.20 -16.63
C THR A 31 14.03 10.63 -17.79
N LEU A 32 12.92 9.95 -17.50
CA LEU A 32 12.01 9.35 -18.47
C LEU A 32 10.68 10.11 -18.47
N SER A 33 10.14 10.33 -19.65
CA SER A 33 8.83 10.92 -19.90
C SER A 33 8.05 10.01 -20.84
N ALA A 34 6.78 9.76 -20.54
CA ALA A 34 5.95 9.00 -21.48
C ALA A 34 5.46 9.90 -22.63
N VAL A 35 5.67 9.44 -23.85
CA VAL A 35 5.06 9.98 -25.07
C VAL A 35 3.99 8.98 -25.52
N ALA A 36 2.74 9.43 -25.61
CA ALA A 36 1.60 8.65 -26.08
C ALA A 36 1.29 7.36 -25.29
N GLY A 37 1.57 7.33 -23.98
CA GLY A 37 1.13 6.26 -23.06
C GLY A 37 1.84 4.90 -23.20
N VAL A 38 2.69 4.71 -24.20
CA VAL A 38 3.39 3.43 -24.47
C VAL A 38 4.90 3.60 -24.70
N VAL A 39 5.34 4.76 -25.20
CA VAL A 39 6.76 5.04 -25.47
C VAL A 39 7.33 5.86 -24.32
N LEU A 40 8.44 5.41 -23.73
CA LEU A 40 9.22 6.21 -22.80
C LEU A 40 10.35 6.88 -23.59
N THR A 41 10.39 8.21 -23.54
CA THR A 41 11.49 9.03 -24.04
C THR A 41 12.20 9.70 -22.88
N GLY A 42 13.51 9.83 -22.89
CA GLY A 42 14.21 10.38 -21.76
C GLY A 42 15.64 10.79 -22.06
N THR A 43 16.31 11.29 -21.05
CA THR A 43 17.74 11.59 -21.07
C THR A 43 18.41 10.89 -19.91
N CYS A 44 19.51 10.19 -20.18
CA CYS A 44 20.40 9.66 -19.16
C CYS A 44 21.70 10.45 -19.15
N SER A 45 22.17 10.87 -17.98
CA SER A 45 23.48 11.50 -17.82
C SER A 45 24.26 10.76 -16.74
N THR A 46 25.55 10.57 -16.98
CA THR A 46 26.51 10.14 -15.98
C THR A 46 27.12 11.39 -15.33
N ASN A 47 27.58 11.29 -14.08
CA ASN A 47 28.22 12.44 -13.42
C ASN A 47 29.43 12.94 -14.25
N GLY A 48 29.32 14.12 -14.86
CA GLY A 48 30.32 14.71 -15.76
C GLY A 48 30.24 14.30 -17.23
N GLY A 49 29.28 13.45 -17.62
CA GLY A 49 29.06 13.00 -19.00
C GLY A 49 27.95 13.76 -19.73
N ALA A 50 27.99 13.75 -21.06
CA ALA A 50 26.95 14.37 -21.88
C ALA A 50 25.63 13.58 -21.77
N PRO A 51 24.47 14.26 -21.70
CA PRO A 51 23.19 13.57 -21.67
C PRO A 51 22.96 12.79 -22.96
N THR A 52 22.56 11.52 -22.83
CA THR A 52 22.19 10.64 -23.93
C THR A 52 20.67 10.51 -23.99
N ASN A 53 20.09 10.80 -25.14
CA ASN A 53 18.66 10.61 -25.36
C ASN A 53 18.34 9.12 -25.48
N ILE A 54 17.27 8.69 -24.82
CA ILE A 54 16.74 7.33 -24.87
C ILE A 54 15.28 7.38 -25.33
N THR A 55 14.90 6.52 -26.26
CA THR A 55 13.51 6.40 -26.75
C THR A 55 13.24 4.92 -26.91
N GLY A 56 12.21 4.39 -26.27
CA GLY A 56 11.85 2.99 -26.40
C GLY A 56 10.51 2.62 -25.78
N ALA A 57 10.00 1.43 -26.12
CA ALA A 57 8.89 0.84 -25.39
C ALA A 57 9.35 0.50 -23.95
N GLY A 58 8.50 0.75 -22.95
CA GLY A 58 8.76 0.34 -21.57
C GLY A 58 8.79 -1.19 -21.50
N SER A 59 9.97 -1.79 -21.45
CA SER A 59 10.14 -3.23 -21.25
C SER A 59 11.17 -3.52 -20.17
N SER A 60 10.94 -4.61 -19.44
CA SER A 60 11.73 -5.04 -18.29
C SER A 60 13.19 -5.29 -18.65
N GLY A 61 14.11 -4.82 -17.81
CA GLY A 61 15.53 -5.12 -17.95
C GLY A 61 16.29 -4.95 -16.63
N VAL A 62 17.34 -5.75 -16.46
CA VAL A 62 18.21 -5.82 -15.28
C VAL A 62 19.51 -5.08 -15.63
N LEU A 63 19.84 -3.97 -14.95
CA LEU A 63 21.09 -3.22 -15.13
C LEU A 63 22.06 -3.40 -13.95
N PRO A 64 23.09 -4.24 -14.06
CA PRO A 64 24.00 -4.50 -12.94
C PRO A 64 24.94 -3.31 -12.65
N GLY A 65 25.11 -2.99 -11.36
CA GLY A 65 26.33 -2.36 -10.84
C GLY A 65 26.40 -0.82 -10.79
N THR A 66 25.29 -0.08 -10.89
CA THR A 66 25.31 1.39 -10.78
C THR A 66 24.14 1.90 -9.93
N THR A 67 24.35 2.95 -9.13
CA THR A 67 23.21 3.71 -8.57
C THR A 67 22.56 4.47 -9.70
N ILE A 68 21.50 3.89 -10.26
CA ILE A 68 20.68 4.55 -11.27
C ILE A 68 19.54 5.26 -10.56
N THR A 69 19.39 6.56 -10.77
CA THR A 69 18.20 7.32 -10.37
C THR A 69 17.30 7.46 -11.59
N TYR A 70 16.12 6.85 -11.54
CA TYR A 70 15.09 7.08 -12.55
C TYR A 70 14.13 8.15 -12.03
N SER A 71 13.79 9.13 -12.86
CA SER A 71 12.65 10.03 -12.65
C SER A 71 11.67 9.83 -13.78
N VAL A 72 10.54 9.18 -13.51
CA VAL A 72 9.54 8.86 -14.54
C VAL A 72 8.32 9.75 -14.39
N ASN A 73 8.13 10.71 -15.30
CA ASN A 73 6.90 11.49 -15.43
C ASN A 73 6.05 10.89 -16.57
N ALA A 74 5.11 10.02 -16.25
CA ALA A 74 4.44 9.21 -17.25
C ALA A 74 2.96 9.00 -16.95
N ASN A 75 2.10 9.19 -17.96
CA ASN A 75 0.78 8.54 -18.06
C ASN A 75 0.93 7.21 -18.83
N ALA A 76 1.98 6.44 -18.55
CA ALA A 76 2.23 5.18 -19.23
C ALA A 76 1.26 4.10 -18.73
N ARG A 77 0.81 3.24 -19.64
CA ARG A 77 -0.03 2.08 -19.30
C ARG A 77 0.88 0.92 -18.88
N ALA A 78 0.56 0.26 -17.76
CA ALA A 78 1.12 -1.03 -17.37
C ALA A 78 2.65 -1.15 -17.45
N SER A 79 3.37 -0.30 -16.72
CA SER A 79 4.84 -0.28 -16.69
C SER A 79 5.40 -1.15 -15.57
N ARG A 80 6.37 -2.01 -15.90
CA ARG A 80 7.07 -2.87 -14.94
C ARG A 80 8.55 -2.50 -14.85
N PHE A 81 8.99 -2.21 -13.63
CA PHE A 81 10.37 -1.88 -13.30
C PHE A 81 10.94 -2.96 -12.39
N VAL A 82 12.07 -3.55 -12.80
CA VAL A 82 12.77 -4.58 -12.04
C VAL A 82 14.16 -4.06 -11.74
N CYS A 83 14.47 -3.82 -10.47
CA CYS A 83 15.81 -3.42 -10.08
C CYS A 83 16.75 -4.62 -10.11
N ALA A 84 17.96 -4.38 -10.56
CA ALA A 84 18.99 -5.40 -10.71
C ALA A 84 19.82 -5.60 -9.46
N SER A 85 19.93 -4.54 -8.64
CA SER A 85 20.67 -4.53 -7.40
C SER A 85 19.90 -3.82 -6.28
N ASN A 86 20.25 -4.12 -5.03
CA ASN A 86 19.70 -3.43 -3.86
C ASN A 86 20.13 -1.95 -3.77
N ASN A 87 21.02 -1.48 -4.64
CA ASN A 87 21.51 -0.10 -4.67
C ASN A 87 20.83 0.76 -5.74
N ASP A 88 19.93 0.17 -6.54
CA ASP A 88 19.21 0.88 -7.59
C ASP A 88 18.10 1.72 -6.96
N VAL A 89 18.00 3.00 -7.33
CA VAL A 89 17.02 3.93 -6.74
C VAL A 89 16.01 4.35 -7.80
N LEU A 90 14.76 3.90 -7.64
CA LEU A 90 13.67 4.24 -8.53
C LEU A 90 12.84 5.37 -7.91
N THR A 91 12.63 6.47 -8.63
CA THR A 91 11.83 7.60 -8.15
C THR A 91 10.75 8.00 -9.17
N PHE A 92 9.52 8.11 -8.70
CA PHE A 92 8.41 8.68 -9.45
C PHE A 92 8.00 9.96 -8.75
N THR A 93 8.04 11.09 -9.43
CA THR A 93 7.74 12.40 -8.85
C THR A 93 6.90 13.22 -9.79
N ALA A 94 5.85 13.86 -9.27
CA ALA A 94 4.98 14.76 -10.04
C ALA A 94 4.34 14.08 -11.27
N SER A 95 4.09 12.78 -11.16
CA SER A 95 3.59 11.95 -12.25
C SER A 95 2.07 11.90 -12.20
N VAL A 96 1.42 11.96 -13.36
CA VAL A 96 -0.05 11.97 -13.47
C VAL A 96 -0.49 10.79 -14.33
N TRP A 97 -1.31 9.93 -13.74
CA TRP A 97 -2.02 8.85 -14.42
C TRP A 97 -3.51 9.14 -14.37
N SER A 98 -4.16 9.22 -15.53
CA SER A 98 -5.59 9.50 -15.58
C SER A 98 -6.35 8.69 -16.62
N ASP A 99 -7.63 8.44 -16.32
CA ASP A 99 -8.65 7.98 -17.27
C ASP A 99 -8.31 6.67 -17.98
N GLN A 100 -7.65 5.76 -17.27
CA GLN A 100 -7.26 4.47 -17.81
C GLN A 100 -8.22 3.36 -17.36
N THR A 101 -8.67 2.56 -18.33
CA THR A 101 -9.49 1.37 -18.07
C THR A 101 -8.72 0.10 -18.43
N PHE A 102 -8.62 -0.81 -17.47
CA PHE A 102 -7.97 -2.11 -17.58
C PHE A 102 -8.99 -3.23 -17.53
N ASN A 103 -8.69 -4.33 -18.19
CA ASN A 103 -9.36 -5.59 -17.93
C ASN A 103 -8.71 -6.32 -16.72
N ILE A 104 -9.29 -7.43 -16.28
CA ILE A 104 -8.85 -8.09 -15.05
C ILE A 104 -7.49 -8.79 -15.19
N CYS A 105 -7.07 -9.09 -16.42
CA CYS A 105 -5.83 -9.79 -16.71
C CYS A 105 -4.62 -8.87 -16.89
N GLU A 106 -4.86 -7.58 -17.11
CA GLU A 106 -3.77 -6.62 -17.21
C GLU A 106 -3.07 -6.43 -15.86
N PRO A 107 -1.75 -6.20 -15.83
CA PRO A 107 -1.05 -5.91 -14.58
C PRO A 107 -1.48 -4.55 -14.01
N SER A 108 -0.92 -4.17 -12.86
CA SER A 108 -1.06 -2.81 -12.32
C SER A 108 -0.45 -1.77 -13.27
N LEU A 109 -0.89 -0.52 -13.17
CA LEU A 109 -0.30 0.62 -13.89
C LEU A 109 1.21 0.71 -13.70
N LEU A 110 1.65 0.48 -12.47
CA LEU A 110 3.04 0.47 -12.09
C LEU A 110 3.34 -0.77 -11.25
N GLU A 111 4.28 -1.59 -11.71
CA GLU A 111 4.83 -2.69 -10.94
C GLU A 111 6.31 -2.42 -10.66
N ILE A 112 6.68 -2.35 -9.39
CA ILE A 112 8.04 -2.12 -8.90
C ILE A 112 8.51 -3.42 -8.24
N VAL A 113 9.58 -4.02 -8.75
CA VAL A 113 10.09 -5.31 -8.28
C VAL A 113 11.53 -5.20 -7.85
N GLY A 114 11.84 -5.58 -6.60
CA GLY A 114 13.21 -5.69 -6.11
C GLY A 114 13.95 -4.37 -5.89
N CYS A 115 13.26 -3.22 -5.95
CA CYS A 115 13.87 -1.91 -5.84
C CYS A 115 13.92 -1.43 -4.38
N SER A 116 15.09 -1.56 -3.76
CA SER A 116 15.30 -1.03 -2.39
C SER A 116 15.40 0.50 -2.42
N GLY A 117 14.59 1.18 -1.63
CA GLY A 117 14.53 2.65 -1.60
C GLY A 117 13.71 3.26 -2.72
N ALA A 118 12.88 2.48 -3.42
CA ALA A 118 11.95 3.02 -4.40
C ALA A 118 11.00 4.05 -3.76
N THR A 119 10.77 5.16 -4.46
CA THR A 119 9.98 6.28 -3.97
C THR A 119 8.92 6.68 -5.00
N VAL A 120 7.68 6.88 -4.56
CA VAL A 120 6.61 7.53 -5.33
C VAL A 120 6.17 8.77 -4.57
N ALA A 121 6.27 9.95 -5.18
CA ALA A 121 6.05 11.21 -4.51
C ALA A 121 5.23 12.19 -5.36
N ASN A 122 4.39 13.00 -4.72
CA ASN A 122 3.65 14.11 -5.35
C ASN A 122 2.91 13.69 -6.62
N SER A 123 2.41 12.46 -6.68
CA SER A 123 1.83 11.87 -7.88
C SER A 123 0.33 11.69 -7.76
N THR A 124 -0.36 11.73 -8.90
CA THR A 124 -1.82 11.68 -8.97
C THR A 124 -2.27 10.53 -9.86
N PHE A 125 -3.16 9.70 -9.33
CA PHE A 125 -3.81 8.58 -10.03
C PHE A 125 -5.32 8.79 -9.96
N THR A 126 -5.96 9.19 -11.06
CA THR A 126 -7.38 9.59 -11.04
C THR A 126 -8.18 8.96 -12.16
N GLY A 127 -9.40 8.49 -11.89
CA GLY A 127 -10.23 7.87 -12.93
C GLY A 127 -9.67 6.53 -13.42
N ILE A 128 -8.91 5.84 -12.58
CA ILE A 128 -8.33 4.54 -12.93
C ILE A 128 -9.36 3.45 -12.67
N THR A 129 -9.73 2.68 -13.70
CA THR A 129 -10.78 1.65 -13.58
C THR A 129 -10.24 0.28 -13.97
N ARG A 130 -10.51 -0.75 -13.17
CA ARG A 130 -10.30 -2.15 -13.55
C ARG A 130 -11.63 -2.88 -13.65
N ASN A 131 -11.95 -3.28 -14.87
CA ASN A 131 -13.11 -4.09 -15.21
C ASN A 131 -12.80 -5.58 -15.02
N ILE A 132 -13.81 -6.35 -14.59
CA ILE A 132 -13.73 -7.81 -14.44
C ILE A 132 -13.78 -8.59 -15.76
N ALA A 133 -14.02 -7.93 -16.89
CA ALA A 133 -13.95 -8.57 -18.19
C ALA A 133 -12.63 -9.35 -18.34
N GLN A 134 -12.74 -10.64 -18.67
CA GLN A 134 -11.60 -11.56 -18.81
C GLN A 134 -11.53 -12.05 -20.26
N PRO A 135 -10.83 -11.33 -21.16
CA PRO A 135 -10.71 -11.74 -22.55
C PRO A 135 -9.91 -13.05 -22.67
N GLY A 136 -10.47 -14.07 -23.32
CA GLY A 136 -9.68 -15.21 -23.80
C GLY A 136 -9.01 -16.09 -22.74
N GLY A 137 -9.60 -16.26 -21.55
CA GLY A 137 -9.11 -17.23 -20.55
C GLY A 137 -7.76 -16.89 -19.90
N CYS A 138 -7.33 -15.63 -19.98
CA CYS A 138 -6.12 -15.15 -19.30
C CYS A 138 -6.23 -15.24 -17.78
N ALA A 139 -5.10 -15.40 -17.09
CA ALA A 139 -5.09 -15.41 -15.63
C ALA A 139 -5.39 -13.99 -15.08
N PRO A 140 -6.34 -13.83 -14.14
CA PRO A 140 -6.56 -12.56 -13.46
C PRO A 140 -5.30 -12.06 -12.73
N SER A 141 -5.06 -10.75 -12.77
CA SER A 141 -4.02 -10.11 -11.96
C SER A 141 -4.35 -10.25 -10.46
N LYS A 142 -3.33 -10.57 -9.67
CA LYS A 142 -3.39 -10.58 -8.19
C LYS A 142 -3.42 -9.17 -7.59
N TYR A 143 -3.04 -8.15 -8.35
CA TYR A 143 -2.84 -6.79 -7.85
C TYR A 143 -3.88 -5.83 -8.41
N GLY A 144 -4.20 -4.81 -7.61
CA GLY A 144 -5.12 -3.76 -7.99
C GLY A 144 -4.63 -2.89 -9.16
N PRO A 145 -5.37 -1.85 -9.52
CA PRO A 145 -5.14 -1.09 -10.74
C PRO A 145 -3.91 -0.16 -10.70
N CYS A 146 -3.54 0.39 -9.54
CA CYS A 146 -2.53 1.45 -9.48
C CYS A 146 -1.10 0.92 -9.33
N ILE A 147 -0.62 0.68 -8.11
CA ILE A 147 0.80 0.39 -7.86
C ILE A 147 0.94 -0.95 -7.14
N ALA A 148 1.75 -1.84 -7.71
CA ALA A 148 2.24 -3.04 -7.06
C ALA A 148 3.74 -2.87 -6.72
N VAL A 149 4.10 -3.11 -5.45
CA VAL A 149 5.49 -3.09 -4.96
C VAL A 149 5.81 -4.47 -4.42
N LEU A 150 6.73 -5.15 -5.09
CA LEU A 150 7.02 -6.56 -4.90
C LEU A 150 8.47 -6.77 -4.49
N GLY A 151 8.71 -7.62 -3.50
CA GLY A 151 10.05 -8.06 -3.18
C GLY A 151 10.65 -8.94 -4.28
N GLY A 152 11.95 -8.78 -4.54
CA GLY A 152 12.69 -9.58 -5.52
C GLY A 152 13.53 -10.66 -4.84
N ASN A 153 13.73 -11.80 -5.52
CA ASN A 153 14.55 -12.91 -5.02
C ASN A 153 16.03 -12.56 -4.75
N ARG A 154 16.52 -11.42 -5.24
CA ARG A 154 17.87 -10.89 -4.97
C ARG A 154 17.95 -9.98 -3.73
N GLN A 155 16.81 -9.64 -3.13
CA GLN A 155 16.76 -8.83 -1.90
C GLN A 155 17.00 -9.72 -0.69
N THR A 156 18.28 -9.90 -0.34
CA THR A 156 18.70 -10.67 0.84
C THR A 156 18.71 -9.82 2.13
N GLY A 157 18.83 -8.50 2.00
CA GLY A 157 18.79 -7.55 3.12
C GLY A 157 17.44 -6.84 3.25
N ASN A 158 17.21 -6.21 4.41
CA ASN A 158 16.03 -5.37 4.62
C ASN A 158 16.00 -4.24 3.59
N TRP A 159 14.81 -3.91 3.11
CA TRP A 159 14.61 -2.91 2.07
C TRP A 159 13.41 -2.04 2.37
N TRP A 160 13.32 -0.93 1.64
CA TRP A 160 12.38 0.14 1.91
C TRP A 160 11.60 0.55 0.66
N PHE A 161 10.34 0.93 0.87
CA PHE A 161 9.52 1.65 -0.10
C PHE A 161 8.93 2.90 0.55
N PHE A 162 8.96 4.02 -0.18
CA PHE A 162 8.48 5.31 0.28
C PHE A 162 7.37 5.84 -0.64
N SER A 163 6.26 6.27 -0.03
CA SER A 163 5.16 6.94 -0.71
C SER A 163 4.87 8.25 0.00
N THR A 164 4.94 9.38 -0.69
CA THR A 164 4.76 10.71 -0.07
C THR A 164 3.85 11.62 -0.89
N SER A 165 2.79 12.15 -0.27
CA SER A 165 1.96 13.19 -0.87
C SER A 165 1.31 12.80 -2.20
N ASN A 166 0.87 11.55 -2.31
CA ASN A 166 0.20 11.03 -3.51
C ASN A 166 -1.32 11.10 -3.37
N THR A 167 -2.03 11.22 -4.50
CA THR A 167 -3.50 11.21 -4.55
C THR A 167 -3.99 10.06 -5.42
N PHE A 168 -4.97 9.31 -4.91
CA PHE A 168 -5.55 8.15 -5.58
C PHE A 168 -7.07 8.20 -5.64
N THR A 169 -7.60 7.92 -6.82
CA THR A 169 -9.00 7.59 -7.10
C THR A 169 -9.04 6.48 -8.13
N SER A 170 -9.45 5.28 -7.71
CA SER A 170 -9.47 4.11 -8.60
C SER A 170 -10.53 3.09 -8.23
N VAL A 171 -11.24 2.55 -9.21
CA VAL A 171 -12.36 1.64 -8.97
C VAL A 171 -12.12 0.28 -9.61
N ILE A 172 -12.38 -0.79 -8.87
CA ILE A 172 -12.69 -2.11 -9.39
C ILE A 172 -14.21 -2.24 -9.49
N THR A 173 -14.73 -2.55 -10.69
CA THR A 173 -16.16 -2.47 -11.00
C THR A 173 -17.01 -3.57 -10.37
N ASP A 174 -16.39 -4.65 -9.91
CA ASP A 174 -17.07 -5.74 -9.21
C ASP A 174 -16.09 -6.44 -8.25
N LEU A 175 -16.39 -6.38 -6.96
CA LEU A 175 -15.55 -6.95 -5.90
C LEU A 175 -15.85 -8.42 -5.74
N SER A 176 -14.79 -9.23 -5.70
CA SER A 176 -14.92 -10.68 -5.60
C SER A 176 -15.32 -11.06 -4.18
N THR A 177 -16.61 -11.31 -3.96
CA THR A 177 -17.13 -11.72 -2.64
C THR A 177 -16.70 -13.15 -2.26
N THR A 178 -16.24 -13.94 -3.23
CA THR A 178 -15.67 -15.28 -3.04
C THR A 178 -14.20 -15.29 -3.45
N GLY A 179 -13.34 -15.88 -2.62
CA GLY A 179 -11.94 -16.12 -2.96
C GLY A 179 -11.05 -14.88 -3.13
N VAL A 180 -11.25 -13.81 -2.34
CA VAL A 180 -10.41 -12.58 -2.24
C VAL A 180 -9.06 -12.69 -2.99
N THR A 181 -9.04 -12.23 -4.25
CA THR A 181 -7.89 -12.47 -5.14
C THR A 181 -7.03 -11.24 -5.33
N ARG A 182 -7.64 -10.05 -5.33
CA ARG A 182 -6.95 -8.80 -5.70
C ARG A 182 -6.57 -7.96 -4.49
N ARG A 183 -5.38 -7.39 -4.54
CA ARG A 183 -4.76 -6.66 -3.43
C ARG A 183 -4.54 -5.20 -3.79
N GLY A 184 -5.02 -4.30 -2.95
CA GLY A 184 -4.64 -2.89 -2.91
C GLY A 184 -5.12 -2.07 -4.10
N GLY A 185 -6.16 -1.25 -3.93
CA GLY A 185 -6.66 -0.42 -5.02
C GLY A 185 -5.63 0.64 -5.46
N ALA A 186 -4.96 1.26 -4.50
CA ALA A 186 -3.85 2.18 -4.71
C ALA A 186 -2.50 1.46 -4.61
N PHE A 187 -2.25 0.76 -3.50
CA PHE A 187 -0.98 0.08 -3.23
C PHE A 187 -1.19 -1.39 -2.88
N ALA A 188 -0.63 -2.28 -3.70
CA ALA A 188 -0.39 -3.68 -3.37
C ALA A 188 1.07 -3.83 -2.92
N LEU A 189 1.30 -4.13 -1.65
CA LEU A 189 2.63 -4.26 -1.05
C LEU A 189 2.83 -5.73 -0.67
N ASP A 190 3.74 -6.41 -1.35
CA ASP A 190 3.97 -7.84 -1.16
C ASP A 190 5.47 -8.11 -1.02
N ARG A 191 5.89 -8.59 0.15
CA ARG A 191 7.30 -9.00 0.34
C ARG A 191 7.69 -10.10 -0.63
N ALA A 192 6.75 -10.92 -1.08
CA ALA A 192 6.94 -11.98 -2.06
C ALA A 192 8.18 -12.84 -1.76
N GLU A 193 9.09 -12.97 -2.71
CA GLU A 193 10.27 -13.85 -2.66
C GLU A 193 11.49 -13.21 -1.95
N SER A 194 11.37 -11.99 -1.43
CA SER A 194 12.48 -11.31 -0.76
C SER A 194 12.89 -12.05 0.52
N GLY A 195 14.18 -12.33 0.66
CA GLY A 195 14.75 -12.87 1.90
C GLY A 195 14.74 -11.85 3.04
N GLY A 196 14.94 -10.57 2.74
CA GLY A 196 14.93 -9.48 3.72
C GLY A 196 13.54 -8.95 4.08
N LYS A 197 13.43 -8.20 5.18
CA LYS A 197 12.17 -7.55 5.59
C LYS A 197 11.84 -6.37 4.67
N MET A 198 10.58 -6.25 4.28
CA MET A 198 10.04 -5.10 3.56
C MET A 198 9.57 -4.05 4.57
N ASN A 199 10.10 -2.83 4.49
CA ASN A 199 9.65 -1.69 5.28
C ASN A 199 8.94 -0.70 4.35
N VAL A 200 7.77 -0.24 4.74
CA VAL A 200 6.95 0.66 3.93
C VAL A 200 6.55 1.88 4.73
N LEU A 201 6.77 3.05 4.14
CA LEU A 201 6.35 4.33 4.71
C LEU A 201 5.45 5.06 3.72
N VAL A 202 4.18 5.25 4.09
CA VAL A 202 3.19 6.05 3.37
C VAL A 202 2.90 7.32 4.16
N VAL A 203 3.15 8.49 3.59
CA VAL A 203 3.01 9.78 4.26
C VAL A 203 2.20 10.75 3.42
N GLY A 204 1.32 11.53 4.04
CA GLY A 204 0.70 12.68 3.37
C GLY A 204 -0.21 12.31 2.20
N SER A 205 -0.59 11.05 2.04
CA SER A 205 -1.28 10.56 0.85
C SER A 205 -2.79 10.54 1.05
N THR A 206 -3.54 10.77 -0.03
CA THR A 206 -5.00 10.81 -0.04
C THR A 206 -5.55 9.70 -0.91
N PHE A 207 -6.47 8.92 -0.36
CA PHE A 207 -7.14 7.81 -1.02
C PHE A 207 -8.64 8.05 -0.99
N THR A 208 -9.23 8.40 -2.12
CA THR A 208 -10.66 8.72 -2.21
C THR A 208 -11.34 7.84 -3.24
N SER A 209 -12.43 7.18 -2.86
CA SER A 209 -13.19 6.29 -3.75
C SER A 209 -12.32 5.24 -4.44
N VAL A 210 -11.40 4.67 -3.66
CA VAL A 210 -10.52 3.58 -4.06
C VAL A 210 -11.17 2.24 -3.70
N SER A 211 -11.18 1.27 -4.62
CA SER A 211 -11.71 -0.07 -4.32
C SER A 211 -10.81 -1.23 -4.75
N CYS A 212 -10.82 -2.30 -3.96
CA CYS A 212 -10.14 -3.58 -4.23
C CYS A 212 -10.70 -4.72 -3.37
N ASP A 213 -10.38 -5.99 -3.66
CA ASP A 213 -10.92 -7.08 -2.83
C ASP A 213 -10.33 -7.04 -1.41
N SER A 214 -9.00 -6.99 -1.29
CA SER A 214 -8.27 -6.74 -0.04
C SER A 214 -7.69 -5.35 -0.04
N GLY A 215 -8.07 -4.52 0.94
CA GLY A 215 -7.48 -3.20 1.13
C GLY A 215 -7.93 -2.26 0.03
N GLY A 216 -9.05 -1.57 0.24
CA GLY A 216 -9.61 -0.69 -0.79
C GLY A 216 -8.56 0.32 -1.27
N SER A 217 -7.75 0.86 -0.36
CA SER A 217 -6.55 1.64 -0.68
C SER A 217 -5.27 0.79 -0.68
N ILE A 218 -4.93 0.21 0.45
CA ILE A 218 -3.63 -0.41 0.70
C ILE A 218 -3.86 -1.86 1.12
N SER A 219 -3.19 -2.77 0.43
CA SER A 219 -3.01 -4.14 0.90
C SER A 219 -1.54 -4.39 1.16
N ALA A 220 -1.20 -4.79 2.38
CA ALA A 220 0.16 -5.15 2.75
C ALA A 220 0.23 -6.60 3.21
N THR A 221 1.14 -7.37 2.61
CA THR A 221 1.42 -8.76 2.98
C THR A 221 2.90 -8.89 3.32
N ASP A 222 3.15 -9.32 4.56
CA ASP A 222 4.47 -9.60 5.11
C ASP A 222 5.44 -8.41 5.12
N ALA A 223 4.89 -7.19 5.18
CA ALA A 223 5.64 -5.93 5.25
C ALA A 223 5.45 -5.23 6.60
N ASP A 224 6.48 -4.52 7.07
CA ASP A 224 6.36 -3.56 8.17
C ASP A 224 5.80 -2.24 7.59
N LEU A 225 4.52 -1.97 7.83
CA LEU A 225 3.78 -0.86 7.24
C LEU A 225 3.64 0.31 8.23
N THR A 226 4.03 1.51 7.83
CA THR A 226 3.71 2.76 8.51
C THR A 226 2.90 3.67 7.60
N VAL A 227 1.72 4.08 8.04
CA VAL A 227 0.86 5.08 7.37
C VAL A 227 0.74 6.29 8.27
N ARG A 228 1.11 7.46 7.78
CA ARG A 228 1.19 8.68 8.59
C ARG A 228 0.65 9.91 7.88
N ASN A 229 -0.04 10.79 8.60
CA ASN A 229 -0.58 12.05 8.03
C ASN A 229 -1.35 11.81 6.72
N SER A 230 -2.04 10.68 6.59
CA SER A 230 -2.70 10.29 5.34
C SER A 230 -4.21 10.25 5.54
N THR A 231 -4.95 10.38 4.44
CA THR A 231 -6.41 10.42 4.46
C THR A 231 -6.97 9.29 3.60
N CYS A 232 -7.90 8.52 4.14
CA CYS A 232 -8.70 7.54 3.43
C CYS A 232 -10.18 7.91 3.55
N THR A 233 -10.87 8.06 2.43
CA THR A 233 -12.27 8.49 2.40
C THR A 233 -13.09 7.72 1.37
N SER A 234 -14.21 7.16 1.79
CA SER A 234 -15.21 6.53 0.89
C SER A 234 -14.65 5.38 0.04
N ASN A 235 -13.79 4.53 0.65
CA ASN A 235 -13.15 3.42 -0.03
C ASN A 235 -13.90 2.11 0.22
N LEU A 236 -13.86 1.18 -0.76
CA LEU A 236 -14.68 -0.02 -0.75
C LEU A 236 -13.82 -1.29 -0.90
N ALA A 237 -14.02 -2.28 -0.03
CA ALA A 237 -13.34 -3.56 -0.15
C ALA A 237 -14.19 -4.76 0.30
N VAL A 238 -13.65 -5.97 0.16
CA VAL A 238 -14.19 -7.14 0.87
C VAL A 238 -13.69 -7.14 2.31
N ASN A 239 -12.39 -6.90 2.50
CA ASN A 239 -11.76 -6.75 3.80
C ASN A 239 -10.86 -5.51 3.82
N GLY A 240 -10.97 -4.68 4.86
CA GLY A 240 -10.17 -3.47 5.01
C GLY A 240 -10.55 -2.40 4.00
N GLY A 241 -11.66 -1.69 4.21
CA GLY A 241 -12.14 -0.68 3.24
C GLY A 241 -11.08 0.35 2.86
N CYS A 242 -10.20 0.71 3.80
CA CYS A 242 -8.96 1.44 3.54
C CYS A 242 -7.75 0.51 3.46
N ILE A 243 -7.47 -0.21 4.54
CA ILE A 243 -6.23 -0.96 4.72
C ILE A 243 -6.54 -2.41 5.06
N HIS A 244 -5.90 -3.32 4.33
CA HIS A 244 -5.82 -4.74 4.67
C HIS A 244 -4.38 -5.12 4.94
N PHE A 245 -4.09 -5.58 6.15
CA PHE A 245 -2.76 -5.99 6.57
C PHE A 245 -2.72 -7.48 6.89
N GLN A 246 -1.70 -8.17 6.41
CA GLN A 246 -1.51 -9.59 6.62
C GLN A 246 -0.05 -9.91 6.99
N SER A 247 0.14 -10.59 8.12
CA SER A 247 1.42 -11.19 8.51
C SER A 247 1.28 -12.72 8.45
N LEU A 248 1.64 -13.31 7.31
CA LEU A 248 1.45 -14.74 7.03
C LEU A 248 2.75 -15.55 7.03
N GLN A 249 3.89 -14.90 6.87
CA GLN A 249 5.08 -15.63 6.50
C GLN A 249 5.67 -16.45 7.65
N LYS A 250 5.92 -17.71 7.29
CA LYS A 250 6.75 -18.65 8.03
C LYS A 250 8.21 -18.38 7.65
N ASP A 251 8.96 -17.78 8.56
CA ASP A 251 10.42 -17.68 8.49
C ASP A 251 11.01 -18.96 9.10
N PHE A 252 11.87 -19.66 8.35
CA PHE A 252 12.69 -20.75 8.88
C PHE A 252 13.96 -20.16 9.47
N LEU A 253 13.99 -20.02 10.80
CA LEU A 253 15.19 -19.66 11.56
C LEU A 253 15.69 -20.93 12.25
N ASP A 254 16.94 -21.31 11.97
CA ASP A 254 17.62 -22.47 12.56
C ASP A 254 16.85 -23.81 12.47
N GLY A 255 16.15 -24.03 11.36
CA GLY A 255 15.34 -25.24 11.15
C GLY A 255 14.00 -25.25 11.87
N ILE A 256 13.63 -24.16 12.56
CA ILE A 256 12.34 -23.98 13.22
C ILE A 256 11.46 -23.05 12.38
N LEU A 257 10.23 -23.49 12.12
CA LEU A 257 9.18 -22.66 11.54
C LEU A 257 8.75 -21.61 12.56
N THR A 258 9.18 -20.37 12.37
CA THR A 258 8.77 -19.22 13.17
C THR A 258 7.93 -18.28 12.31
N TYR A 259 6.79 -17.81 12.81
CA TYR A 259 6.09 -16.74 12.11
C TYR A 259 6.77 -15.43 12.45
N ALA A 260 7.31 -14.73 11.45
CA ALA A 260 7.83 -13.40 11.70
C ALA A 260 6.65 -12.44 11.85
N ILE A 261 6.48 -11.93 13.06
CA ILE A 261 5.47 -10.93 13.38
C ILE A 261 5.90 -9.62 12.70
N ARG A 262 5.08 -9.13 11.77
CA ARG A 262 5.25 -7.84 11.11
C ARG A 262 4.48 -6.75 11.85
N LYS A 263 4.87 -5.49 11.62
CA LYS A 263 4.26 -4.33 12.27
C LYS A 263 3.35 -3.55 11.32
N ILE A 264 2.22 -3.07 11.83
CA ILE A 264 1.45 -1.96 11.24
C ILE A 264 1.42 -0.77 12.21
N SER A 265 1.73 0.43 11.73
CA SER A 265 1.67 1.70 12.47
C SER A 265 0.76 2.68 11.73
N LEU A 266 -0.31 3.16 12.36
CA LEU A 266 -1.22 4.17 11.83
C LEU A 266 -1.11 5.43 12.68
N GLU A 267 -0.64 6.53 12.09
CA GLU A 267 -0.24 7.71 12.85
C GLU A 267 -0.85 8.97 12.27
N ARG A 268 -1.54 9.77 13.08
CA ARG A 268 -2.05 11.10 12.70
C ARG A 268 -2.79 11.09 11.36
N SER A 269 -3.54 10.02 11.12
CA SER A 269 -4.21 9.77 9.84
C SER A 269 -5.71 9.83 10.02
N THR A 270 -6.43 10.09 8.93
CA THR A 270 -7.88 10.24 8.92
C THR A 270 -8.49 9.15 8.07
N PHE A 271 -9.38 8.36 8.65
CA PHE A 271 -10.09 7.27 7.98
C PHE A 271 -11.59 7.51 8.12
N THR A 272 -12.26 7.77 7.01
CA THR A 272 -13.68 8.12 7.02
C THR A 272 -14.44 7.33 5.98
N THR A 273 -15.67 6.92 6.30
CA THR A 273 -16.67 6.41 5.34
C THR A 273 -16.21 5.22 4.49
N GLY A 274 -15.23 4.45 4.96
CA GLY A 274 -14.79 3.22 4.29
C GLY A 274 -15.74 2.07 4.59
N THR A 275 -16.01 1.25 3.57
CA THR A 275 -16.91 0.11 3.64
C THR A 275 -16.14 -1.16 3.28
N ALA A 276 -16.30 -2.20 4.10
CA ALA A 276 -15.85 -3.55 3.81
C ALA A 276 -17.04 -4.52 3.85
N ASN A 277 -17.12 -5.46 2.91
CA ASN A 277 -18.21 -6.44 2.92
C ASN A 277 -18.16 -7.40 4.11
N ASN A 278 -16.97 -7.62 4.69
CA ASN A 278 -16.76 -8.61 5.74
C ASN A 278 -16.07 -8.01 6.97
N GLN A 279 -14.76 -7.76 6.93
CA GLN A 279 -13.99 -7.36 8.11
C GLN A 279 -13.30 -6.00 7.94
N GLY A 280 -13.32 -5.19 9.01
CA GLY A 280 -12.54 -3.96 9.09
C GLY A 280 -13.01 -2.92 8.09
N GLY A 281 -14.13 -2.23 8.36
CA GLY A 281 -14.70 -1.28 7.40
C GLY A 281 -13.71 -0.19 7.00
N LEU A 282 -12.80 0.20 7.91
CA LEU A 282 -11.63 1.01 7.59
C LEU A 282 -10.37 0.16 7.52
N VAL A 283 -10.07 -0.61 8.58
CA VAL A 283 -8.80 -1.35 8.69
C VAL A 283 -9.06 -2.79 9.12
N ALA A 284 -8.53 -3.75 8.37
CA ALA A 284 -8.51 -5.16 8.75
C ALA A 284 -7.06 -5.63 8.93
N VAL A 285 -6.75 -6.21 10.09
CA VAL A 285 -5.43 -6.73 10.43
C VAL A 285 -5.53 -8.22 10.72
N TYR A 286 -4.82 -9.01 9.93
CA TYR A 286 -4.67 -10.45 10.15
C TYR A 286 -3.25 -10.72 10.62
N ARG A 287 -3.09 -10.79 11.95
CA ARG A 287 -1.80 -10.94 12.64
C ARG A 287 -0.90 -9.73 12.52
N GLY A 288 -0.04 -9.57 13.52
CA GLY A 288 1.04 -8.59 13.50
C GLY A 288 0.94 -7.61 14.66
N ASN A 289 2.02 -6.89 14.93
CA ASN A 289 2.03 -5.88 15.98
C ASN A 289 1.40 -4.58 15.46
N VAL A 290 0.36 -4.11 16.11
CA VAL A 290 -0.44 -2.95 15.73
C VAL A 290 -0.13 -1.78 16.65
N SER A 291 0.11 -0.61 16.06
CA SER A 291 0.13 0.66 16.78
C SER A 291 -0.73 1.68 16.04
N ILE A 292 -1.58 2.39 16.78
CA ILE A 292 -2.49 3.40 16.25
C ILE A 292 -2.41 4.62 17.15
N SER A 293 -1.97 5.75 16.61
CA SER A 293 -1.81 6.96 17.41
C SER A 293 -2.29 8.23 16.72
N GLY A 294 -2.92 9.12 17.49
CA GLY A 294 -3.31 10.45 17.03
C GLY A 294 -4.23 10.47 15.81
N SER A 295 -4.90 9.37 15.49
CA SER A 295 -5.66 9.18 14.25
C SER A 295 -7.16 9.34 14.49
N THR A 296 -7.90 9.64 13.42
CA THR A 296 -9.35 9.80 13.43
C THR A 296 -9.99 8.71 12.60
N PHE A 297 -10.98 8.04 13.17
CA PHE A 297 -11.78 7.00 12.52
C PHE A 297 -13.26 7.39 12.59
N THR A 298 -13.93 7.43 11.45
CA THR A 298 -15.32 7.87 11.36
C THR A 298 -16.12 7.02 10.39
N GLN A 299 -17.28 6.53 10.81
CA GLN A 299 -18.25 5.87 9.91
C GLN A 299 -17.65 4.73 9.09
N GLY A 300 -16.89 3.85 9.75
CA GLY A 300 -16.49 2.61 9.12
C GLY A 300 -17.69 1.64 9.06
N GLU A 301 -17.83 0.89 7.98
CA GLU A 301 -18.91 -0.09 7.82
C GLU A 301 -18.37 -1.48 7.45
N ALA A 302 -18.67 -2.49 8.26
CA ALA A 302 -18.38 -3.89 7.97
C ALA A 302 -19.29 -4.83 8.76
N ARG A 303 -19.27 -6.12 8.43
CA ARG A 303 -19.96 -7.16 9.23
C ARG A 303 -19.27 -7.33 10.59
N GLU A 304 -17.94 -7.28 10.61
CA GLU A 304 -17.11 -7.41 11.81
C GLU A 304 -16.09 -6.26 11.84
N GLY A 305 -16.02 -5.55 12.97
CA GLY A 305 -15.14 -4.40 13.19
C GLY A 305 -15.41 -3.27 12.22
N GLN A 306 -16.44 -2.46 12.49
CA GLN A 306 -16.86 -1.44 11.52
C GLN A 306 -15.74 -0.44 11.21
N CYS A 307 -14.98 0.03 12.21
CA CYS A 307 -13.75 0.78 11.95
C CYS A 307 -12.51 -0.13 11.83
N VAL A 308 -12.04 -0.69 12.94
CA VAL A 308 -10.84 -1.54 12.95
C VAL A 308 -11.22 -2.95 13.39
N TRP A 309 -10.76 -3.94 12.62
CA TRP A 309 -10.87 -5.34 12.95
C TRP A 309 -9.48 -5.96 13.10
N LEU A 310 -9.27 -6.70 14.19
CA LEU A 310 -8.05 -7.45 14.49
C LEU A 310 -8.40 -8.93 14.55
N ASN A 311 -7.57 -9.80 13.94
CA ASN A 311 -7.83 -11.24 13.93
C ASN A 311 -7.30 -11.98 15.16
N GLU A 312 -6.29 -11.45 15.86
CA GLU A 312 -5.65 -12.15 16.99
C GLU A 312 -5.43 -11.23 18.19
N CYS A 313 -5.42 -11.81 19.39
CA CYS A 313 -5.30 -11.05 20.65
C CYS A 313 -3.90 -10.48 20.86
N ALA A 314 -2.88 -11.18 20.35
CA ALA A 314 -1.47 -10.83 20.54
C ALA A 314 -1.05 -9.63 19.67
N ASP A 315 -1.96 -9.12 18.84
CA ASP A 315 -1.64 -8.11 17.85
C ASP A 315 -1.40 -6.73 18.47
N TYR A 316 -1.77 -6.47 19.73
CA TYR A 316 -1.49 -5.18 20.38
C TYR A 316 -1.47 -5.23 21.91
N THR A 317 -0.94 -4.17 22.51
CA THR A 317 -1.12 -3.80 23.92
C THR A 317 -1.89 -2.48 24.01
N GLU A 318 -2.65 -2.24 25.08
CA GLU A 318 -3.44 -0.98 25.24
C GLU A 318 -2.60 0.29 25.04
N ASP A 319 -1.32 0.27 25.43
CA ASP A 319 -0.40 1.40 25.28
C ASP A 319 0.02 1.70 23.83
N GLN A 320 -0.39 0.87 22.88
CA GLN A 320 -0.11 1.05 21.45
C GLN A 320 -1.25 1.73 20.68
N ILE A 321 -2.44 1.87 21.31
CA ILE A 321 -3.61 2.54 20.74
C ILE A 321 -3.90 3.81 21.57
N VAL A 322 -3.38 4.95 21.13
CA VAL A 322 -3.31 6.17 21.98
C VAL A 322 -3.75 7.45 21.27
N GLY A 323 -4.50 8.30 21.96
CA GLY A 323 -4.84 9.63 21.46
C GLY A 323 -5.70 9.67 20.19
N ASN A 324 -6.50 8.63 19.92
CA ASN A 324 -7.31 8.54 18.70
C ASN A 324 -8.74 9.05 18.93
N THR A 325 -9.39 9.50 17.85
CA THR A 325 -10.81 9.86 17.85
C THR A 325 -11.61 8.81 17.09
N TRP A 326 -12.67 8.29 17.72
CA TRP A 326 -13.52 7.24 17.15
C TRP A 326 -14.97 7.70 17.13
N THR A 327 -15.55 7.75 15.94
CA THR A 327 -16.91 8.24 15.72
C THR A 327 -17.71 7.30 14.85
N GLU A 328 -18.84 6.81 15.34
CA GLU A 328 -19.73 5.93 14.57
C GLU A 328 -19.00 4.69 13.99
N CYS A 329 -18.23 4.01 14.84
CA CYS A 329 -17.37 2.88 14.49
C CYS A 329 -17.84 1.50 14.97
N SER A 330 -18.74 1.44 15.95
CA SER A 330 -19.40 0.21 16.40
C SER A 330 -20.57 0.56 17.30
N THR A 331 -21.68 -0.15 17.12
CA THR A 331 -22.80 -0.16 18.08
C THR A 331 -22.56 -1.15 19.22
N THR A 332 -21.58 -2.05 19.10
CA THR A 332 -21.24 -3.07 20.11
C THR A 332 -19.95 -2.67 20.82
N PHE A 333 -20.06 -2.34 22.11
CA PHE A 333 -18.88 -2.08 22.95
C PHE A 333 -18.20 -3.40 23.32
N THR A 334 -16.97 -3.60 22.84
CA THR A 334 -16.08 -4.66 23.34
C THR A 334 -15.26 -4.13 24.52
N THR A 335 -14.63 -5.02 25.28
CA THR A 335 -13.74 -4.64 26.41
C THR A 335 -12.53 -3.80 25.97
N TRP A 336 -12.29 -3.70 24.66
CA TRP A 336 -11.17 -3.00 24.03
C TRP A 336 -11.38 -1.48 23.92
N CYS A 337 -12.61 -1.02 24.14
CA CYS A 337 -12.99 0.39 23.99
C CYS A 337 -13.16 1.04 25.36
N ARG A 338 -12.03 1.36 25.99
CA ARG A 338 -11.96 2.05 27.28
C ARG A 338 -11.44 3.47 27.09
N ALA A 339 -11.99 4.41 27.86
CA ALA A 339 -11.42 5.74 27.99
C ALA A 339 -10.08 5.64 28.75
N ASN A 340 -9.02 5.31 28.03
CA ASN A 340 -7.64 5.29 28.51
C ASN A 340 -6.72 5.87 27.43
N ASN A 341 -5.53 6.33 27.85
CA ASN A 341 -4.46 6.79 26.95
C ASN A 341 -4.86 7.91 25.96
N GLY A 342 -5.77 8.79 26.37
CA GLY A 342 -6.18 9.98 25.59
C GLY A 342 -7.11 9.70 24.40
N ASN A 343 -7.63 8.47 24.25
CA ASN A 343 -8.61 8.17 23.21
C ASN A 343 -9.98 8.80 23.51
N VAL A 344 -10.60 9.40 22.49
CA VAL A 344 -11.96 9.96 22.53
C VAL A 344 -12.90 9.02 21.78
N TRP A 345 -13.81 8.39 22.51
CA TRP A 345 -14.76 7.41 21.96
C TRP A 345 -16.18 7.97 22.02
N THR A 346 -16.83 8.18 20.87
CA THR A 346 -18.30 8.26 20.84
C THR A 346 -18.94 6.89 20.57
N SER A 347 -18.12 5.93 20.13
CA SER A 347 -18.46 4.53 19.85
C SER A 347 -17.20 3.66 19.96
N CYS A 348 -17.35 2.36 20.18
CA CYS A 348 -16.21 1.45 20.18
C CYS A 348 -15.57 1.37 18.78
N GLY A 349 -14.25 1.58 18.69
CA GLY A 349 -13.54 1.72 17.42
C GLY A 349 -12.79 0.48 16.93
N VAL A 350 -12.53 -0.48 17.82
CA VAL A 350 -11.71 -1.65 17.57
C VAL A 350 -12.47 -2.91 17.99
N GLU A 351 -12.56 -3.87 17.10
CA GLU A 351 -13.16 -5.19 17.33
C GLU A 351 -12.17 -6.30 16.97
N GLY A 352 -12.30 -7.44 17.63
CA GLY A 352 -11.54 -8.65 17.31
C GLY A 352 -12.02 -9.81 18.17
N PRO A 353 -11.25 -10.89 18.31
CA PRO A 353 -11.83 -12.16 18.69
C PRO A 353 -12.40 -12.14 20.12
N PRO A 354 -13.55 -12.81 20.37
CA PRO A 354 -14.19 -12.83 21.68
C PRO A 354 -13.27 -13.30 22.81
N GLN A 355 -12.37 -14.24 22.55
CA GLN A 355 -11.42 -14.75 23.54
C GLN A 355 -10.41 -13.69 24.04
N CYS A 356 -10.23 -12.62 23.28
CA CYS A 356 -9.39 -11.49 23.67
C CYS A 356 -10.14 -10.47 24.54
N SER A 357 -11.46 -10.65 24.68
CA SER A 357 -12.29 -9.96 25.66
C SER A 357 -12.39 -10.79 26.93
N THR A 358 -11.28 -11.04 27.61
CA THR A 358 -11.37 -11.56 28.98
C THR A 358 -12.20 -10.57 29.79
N GLN A 359 -13.24 -11.07 30.47
CA GLN A 359 -14.11 -10.31 31.37
C GLN A 359 -13.27 -9.55 32.40
N PHE A 360 -12.91 -8.31 32.08
CA PHE A 360 -12.53 -7.37 33.10
C PHE A 360 -13.79 -7.06 33.92
N PRO A 361 -13.68 -6.93 35.26
CA PRO A 361 -14.82 -6.61 36.09
C PRO A 361 -15.49 -5.36 35.53
N SER A 362 -16.83 -5.39 35.49
CA SER A 362 -17.64 -4.24 35.12
C SER A 362 -17.10 -2.98 35.81
N PRO A 363 -17.06 -1.82 35.13
CA PRO A 363 -16.72 -0.58 35.82
C PRO A 363 -17.58 -0.50 37.10
N PRO A 364 -17.00 -0.13 38.25
CA PRO A 364 -17.77 -0.06 39.48
C PRO A 364 -19.00 0.80 39.20
N SER A 365 -20.18 0.26 39.54
CA SER A 365 -21.45 0.97 39.40
C SER A 365 -21.27 2.38 39.92
N PRO A 366 -21.75 3.42 39.21
CA PRO A 366 -21.63 4.80 39.68
C PRO A 366 -22.13 4.82 41.12
N SER A 367 -21.24 5.20 42.04
CA SER A 367 -21.58 5.29 43.46
C SER A 367 -22.85 6.14 43.56
N PRO A 368 -23.89 5.66 44.27
CA PRO A 368 -25.15 6.39 44.34
C PRO A 368 -24.86 7.82 44.76
N SER A 369 -25.38 8.78 43.99
CA SER A 369 -25.25 10.19 44.29
C SER A 369 -25.58 10.41 45.76
N PRO A 370 -24.74 11.11 46.55
CA PRO A 370 -25.01 11.34 47.95
C PRO A 370 -26.41 11.95 48.08
N SER A 371 -27.24 11.33 48.92
CA SER A 371 -28.58 11.81 49.19
C SER A 371 -28.50 13.30 49.54
N PRO A 372 -29.36 14.16 48.96
CA PRO A 372 -29.38 15.56 49.34
C PRO A 372 -29.58 15.67 50.86
N PRO A 373 -28.87 16.59 51.54
CA PRO A 373 -29.02 16.76 52.98
C PRO A 373 -30.49 17.06 53.33
N PRO A 374 -30.99 16.56 54.47
CA PRO A 374 -32.35 16.86 54.89
C PRO A 374 -32.51 18.38 55.00
N LEU A 375 -33.59 18.90 54.39
CA LEU A 375 -34.00 20.29 54.56
C LEU A 375 -34.35 20.49 56.05
N GLY A 376 -33.52 21.27 56.74
CA GLY A 376 -33.74 21.71 58.12
C GLY A 376 -34.57 22.97 58.20
#